data_AF-A0A1J5EX56-F1
#
_entry.id   AF-A0A1J5EX56-F1
#
_cell.length_a   1.000
_cell.length_b   1.000
_cell.length_c   1.000
_cell.angle_alpha   90.00
_cell.angle_beta   90.00
_cell.angle_gamma   90.00
#
_symmetry.space_group_name_H-M   'P 1'
#
loop_
_entity.id
_entity.type
_entity.pdbx_description
1 polymer ?
#
loop_
_entity_poly.entity_id
_entity_poly.type
_entity_poly.pdbx_seq_one_letter_code
_entity_poly.pdbx_strand_id
1 'polypeptide(L)'
;MKRTLFIFSLCLTSGVFAEGSLREAIDNGDFVTAQKMVKNGEAEEIYCGTISAKNAVDIYGKIFKAAPEASFEACPSQFSFGYANKICADAKQATTCMNVLHFLQKEGMAGNLIGIQAFDAAAKIALKNKAYLKPISVKVDTVVWQDCKKSEQKKCLDSCREWAQLRLEDASIDSTTRLQVEAQKAQCEIKPAKQVAKKITVKKPSDFQAELERVALEGYWKSPMSISTQWLTTLIDLHKIKGIADSSLPDLKYVKSWATKNAVAHTPVPGGELFRFCAAWNDSVNAILDSVGISARCPVFGKLEDSRDGKVYRTKEIAGKNWMVQNLDFELPESSDCYDRDLDKCKTYGRLYTWEAAQVACPESWHLATDAEWTLLENEAGGASLAATKLRANGSDDFAFSATFGGYFNQNRIFTIVGEGAYFWTEVKDDDKRSFAKSMFSDGESVDRISVDKNFGLSVRCVQN
;
A
#
# COMPACT_ATOMS: atom_id res chain seq x y z
N MET A 1 -22.73 8.67 34.56
CA MET A 1 -21.74 7.57 34.57
C MET A 1 -22.18 6.53 35.60
N LYS A 2 -23.04 5.58 35.21
CA LYS A 2 -23.41 4.41 36.01
C LYS A 2 -22.86 3.20 35.26
N ARG A 3 -21.81 2.58 35.79
CA ARG A 3 -21.30 1.29 35.31
C ARG A 3 -22.25 0.21 35.81
N THR A 4 -23.02 -0.39 34.91
CA THR A 4 -23.76 -1.61 35.21
C THR A 4 -22.78 -2.78 35.03
N LEU A 5 -22.28 -3.30 36.15
CA LEU A 5 -21.49 -4.52 36.22
C LEU A 5 -22.43 -5.70 35.93
N PHE A 6 -22.30 -6.35 34.77
CA PHE A 6 -22.91 -7.66 34.56
C PHE A 6 -22.03 -8.70 35.27
N ILE A 7 -22.50 -9.19 36.42
CA ILE A 7 -21.92 -10.35 37.09
C ILE A 7 -22.41 -11.58 36.33
N PHE A 8 -21.54 -12.21 35.54
CA PHE A 8 -21.78 -13.54 34.99
C PHE A 8 -21.49 -14.59 36.07
N SER A 9 -22.46 -15.48 36.27
CA SER A 9 -22.38 -16.61 37.19
C SER A 9 -21.27 -17.57 36.74
N LEU A 10 -20.33 -17.88 37.63
CA LEU A 10 -19.28 -18.88 37.43
C LEU A 10 -19.91 -20.28 37.24
N CYS A 11 -19.85 -20.80 36.02
CA CYS A 11 -19.89 -22.24 35.73
C CYS A 11 -18.55 -22.60 35.05
N LEU A 12 -17.49 -22.71 35.85
CA LEU A 12 -16.10 -22.70 35.37
C LEU A 12 -15.54 -24.06 34.88
N THR A 13 -16.36 -25.10 34.76
CA THR A 13 -15.86 -26.42 34.30
C THR A 13 -16.39 -26.85 32.93
N SER A 14 -17.51 -26.34 32.43
CA SER A 14 -18.05 -26.71 31.11
C SER A 14 -17.54 -25.83 29.97
N GLY A 15 -17.29 -24.53 30.22
CA GLY A 15 -16.86 -23.58 29.19
C GLY A 15 -15.48 -23.90 28.60
N VAL A 16 -14.52 -24.29 29.44
CA VAL A 16 -13.13 -24.57 29.02
C VAL A 16 -13.04 -25.80 28.11
N PHE A 17 -13.85 -26.84 28.35
CA PHE A 17 -13.87 -28.04 27.49
C PHE A 17 -14.54 -27.78 26.13
N ALA A 18 -15.56 -26.93 26.10
CA ALA A 18 -16.27 -26.59 24.86
C ALA A 18 -15.41 -25.68 23.95
N GLU A 19 -14.62 -24.78 24.52
CA GLU A 19 -13.65 -23.96 23.77
C GLU A 19 -12.54 -24.82 23.16
N GLY A 20 -11.98 -25.76 23.91
CA GLY A 20 -10.99 -26.71 23.38
C GLY A 20 -11.53 -27.56 22.23
N SER A 21 -12.76 -28.05 22.37
CA SER A 21 -13.43 -28.87 21.34
C SER A 21 -13.76 -28.08 20.07
N LEU A 22 -14.08 -26.78 20.19
CA LEU A 22 -14.32 -25.90 19.04
C LEU A 22 -13.03 -25.70 18.23
N ARG A 23 -11.90 -25.45 18.92
CA ARG A 23 -10.59 -25.28 18.27
C ARG A 23 -10.19 -26.53 17.51
N GLU A 24 -10.32 -27.69 18.14
CA GLU A 24 -10.03 -28.99 17.52
C GLU A 24 -10.90 -29.26 16.29
N ALA A 25 -12.22 -28.98 16.37
CA ALA A 25 -13.11 -29.13 15.22
C ALA A 25 -12.69 -28.22 14.06
N ILE A 26 -12.28 -26.99 14.35
CA ILE A 26 -11.83 -26.02 13.35
C ILE A 26 -10.52 -26.45 12.70
N ASP A 27 -9.52 -26.85 13.49
CA ASP A 27 -8.20 -27.24 12.98
C ASP A 27 -8.27 -28.55 12.17
N ASN A 28 -9.21 -29.43 12.50
CA ASN A 28 -9.48 -30.66 11.75
C ASN A 28 -10.40 -30.47 10.53
N GLY A 29 -10.91 -29.25 10.29
CA GLY A 29 -11.82 -28.95 9.18
C GLY A 29 -13.26 -29.44 9.36
N ASP A 30 -13.66 -29.85 10.56
CA ASP A 30 -15.05 -30.23 10.90
C ASP A 30 -15.91 -28.99 11.19
N PHE A 31 -16.17 -28.22 10.14
CA PHE A 31 -16.95 -26.98 10.22
C PHE A 31 -18.43 -27.21 10.57
N VAL A 32 -18.95 -28.42 10.32
CA VAL A 32 -20.35 -28.78 10.66
C VAL A 32 -20.50 -28.87 12.17
N THR A 33 -19.59 -29.57 12.84
CA THR A 33 -19.57 -29.66 14.30
C THR A 33 -19.33 -28.29 14.93
N ALA A 34 -18.33 -27.54 14.44
CA ALA A 34 -18.05 -26.19 14.92
C ALA A 34 -19.28 -25.26 14.81
N GLN A 35 -19.98 -25.28 13.66
CA GLN A 35 -21.20 -24.49 13.47
C GLN A 35 -22.31 -24.89 14.46
N LYS A 36 -22.46 -26.19 14.74
CA LYS A 36 -23.46 -26.69 15.68
C LYS A 36 -23.18 -26.22 17.10
N MET A 37 -21.93 -26.31 17.56
CA MET A 37 -21.51 -25.86 18.89
C MET A 37 -21.79 -24.37 19.11
N VAL A 38 -21.39 -23.52 18.15
CA VAL A 38 -21.66 -22.08 18.19
C VAL A 38 -23.17 -21.79 18.15
N LYS A 39 -23.92 -22.51 17.31
CA LYS A 39 -25.37 -22.33 17.19
C LYS A 39 -26.11 -22.69 18.48
N ASN A 40 -25.61 -23.67 19.23
CA ASN A 40 -26.17 -24.14 20.50
C ASN A 40 -25.76 -23.27 21.70
N GLY A 41 -24.85 -22.31 21.52
CA GLY A 41 -24.31 -21.50 22.62
C GLY A 41 -23.33 -22.29 23.50
N GLU A 42 -22.77 -23.38 22.99
CA GLU A 42 -21.77 -24.19 23.70
C GLU A 42 -20.40 -23.51 23.66
N ALA A 43 -20.13 -22.68 22.66
CA ALA A 43 -18.93 -21.87 22.55
C ALA A 43 -19.28 -20.43 22.11
N GLU A 44 -18.81 -19.46 22.89
CA GLU A 44 -19.01 -18.02 22.64
C GLU A 44 -17.73 -17.31 22.15
N GLU A 45 -16.56 -17.96 22.27
CA GLU A 45 -15.29 -17.47 21.74
C GLU A 45 -15.22 -17.68 20.21
N ILE A 46 -14.61 -16.74 19.50
CA ILE A 46 -14.29 -16.87 18.09
C ILE A 46 -12.84 -17.35 17.97
N TYR A 47 -12.66 -18.45 17.25
CA TYR A 47 -11.35 -18.99 16.90
C TYR A 47 -11.29 -19.23 15.40
N CYS A 48 -10.29 -18.71 14.68
CA CYS A 48 -10.27 -18.82 13.23
C CYS A 48 -9.27 -19.78 12.64
N GLY A 49 -8.27 -20.28 13.39
CA GLY A 49 -7.30 -21.25 12.87
C GLY A 49 -6.94 -21.02 11.40
N THR A 50 -7.21 -22.01 10.56
CA THR A 50 -7.05 -21.95 9.09
C THR A 50 -8.37 -21.80 8.31
N ILE A 51 -9.47 -21.41 8.98
CA ILE A 51 -10.79 -21.38 8.33
C ILE A 51 -10.86 -20.32 7.25
N SER A 52 -11.59 -20.65 6.18
CA SER A 52 -11.90 -19.69 5.12
C SER A 52 -12.87 -18.60 5.60
N ALA A 53 -12.82 -17.43 4.95
CA ALA A 53 -13.77 -16.34 5.21
C ALA A 53 -15.24 -16.79 5.10
N LYS A 54 -15.54 -17.66 4.12
CA LYS A 54 -16.88 -18.24 3.95
C LYS A 54 -17.29 -19.07 5.18
N ASN A 55 -16.43 -19.96 5.64
CA ASN A 55 -16.75 -20.82 6.78
C ASN A 55 -16.85 -20.00 8.08
N ALA A 56 -16.01 -18.97 8.26
CA ALA A 56 -16.13 -18.05 9.39
C ALA A 56 -17.48 -17.33 9.42
N VAL A 57 -17.95 -16.86 8.26
CA VAL A 57 -19.27 -16.23 8.11
C VAL A 57 -20.38 -17.21 8.50
N ASP A 58 -20.29 -18.46 8.05
CA ASP A 58 -21.29 -19.51 8.26
C ASP A 58 -21.34 -20.00 9.72
N ILE A 59 -20.18 -20.12 10.38
CA ILE A 59 -20.05 -20.56 11.78
C ILE A 59 -20.41 -19.41 12.73
N TYR A 60 -19.78 -18.25 12.57
CA TYR A 60 -19.81 -17.16 13.56
C TYR A 60 -20.80 -16.05 13.25
N GLY A 61 -21.62 -16.17 12.18
CA GLY A 61 -22.48 -15.07 11.75
C GLY A 61 -23.48 -14.56 12.77
N LYS A 62 -23.88 -15.36 13.77
CA LYS A 62 -24.68 -14.88 14.91
C LYS A 62 -23.84 -14.04 15.89
N ILE A 63 -22.66 -14.52 16.26
CA ILE A 63 -21.72 -13.80 17.15
C ILE A 63 -21.31 -12.48 16.49
N PHE A 64 -20.97 -12.53 15.20
CA PHE A 64 -20.61 -11.34 14.42
C PHE A 64 -21.72 -10.28 14.43
N LYS A 65 -22.99 -10.67 14.29
CA LYS A 65 -24.11 -9.72 14.35
C LYS A 65 -24.29 -9.09 15.73
N ALA A 66 -23.95 -9.81 16.80
CA ALA A 66 -24.08 -9.32 18.17
C ALA A 66 -22.93 -8.38 18.57
N ALA A 67 -21.70 -8.70 18.14
CA ALA A 67 -20.50 -7.91 18.45
C ALA A 67 -19.54 -7.84 17.24
N PRO A 68 -19.84 -7.00 16.22
CA PRO A 68 -19.04 -6.93 14.99
C PRO A 68 -17.57 -6.54 15.23
N GLU A 69 -17.34 -5.58 16.14
CA GLU A 69 -15.99 -5.07 16.45
C GLU A 69 -15.13 -6.14 17.14
N ALA A 70 -15.63 -6.75 18.21
CA ALA A 70 -14.92 -7.82 18.91
C ALA A 70 -14.69 -9.04 18.00
N SER A 71 -15.64 -9.34 17.12
CA SER A 71 -15.48 -10.43 16.15
C SER A 71 -14.38 -10.13 15.15
N PHE A 72 -14.33 -8.91 14.63
CA PHE A 72 -13.25 -8.46 13.75
C PHE A 72 -11.88 -8.52 14.44
N GLU A 73 -11.78 -8.10 15.70
CA GLU A 73 -10.53 -8.20 16.46
C GLU A 73 -10.06 -9.65 16.63
N ALA A 74 -11.00 -10.59 16.83
CA ALA A 74 -10.69 -12.01 16.92
C ALA A 74 -10.22 -12.60 15.59
N CYS A 75 -10.84 -12.22 14.47
CA CYS A 75 -10.49 -12.72 13.13
C CYS A 75 -10.55 -11.66 12.04
N PRO A 76 -9.55 -10.77 11.96
CA PRO A 76 -9.58 -9.63 11.06
C PRO A 76 -9.68 -10.04 9.59
N SER A 77 -8.91 -11.05 9.18
CA SER A 77 -8.88 -11.52 7.78
C SER A 77 -10.22 -12.11 7.36
N GLN A 78 -10.68 -13.16 8.06
CA GLN A 78 -11.88 -13.91 7.69
C GLN A 78 -13.11 -13.01 7.64
N PHE A 79 -13.29 -12.11 8.61
CA PHE A 79 -14.45 -11.23 8.62
C PHE A 79 -14.33 -10.03 7.68
N SER A 80 -13.12 -9.53 7.42
CA SER A 80 -12.94 -8.52 6.35
C SER A 80 -13.38 -9.09 5.02
N PHE A 81 -12.84 -10.24 4.61
CA PHE A 81 -13.19 -10.85 3.32
C PHE A 81 -14.63 -11.37 3.29
N GLY A 82 -15.17 -11.83 4.42
CA GLY A 82 -16.51 -12.40 4.50
C GLY A 82 -17.65 -11.38 4.63
N TYR A 83 -17.42 -10.24 5.28
CA TYR A 83 -18.48 -9.28 5.65
C TYR A 83 -18.30 -7.85 5.16
N ALA A 84 -17.18 -7.46 4.53
CA ALA A 84 -16.91 -6.06 4.14
C ALA A 84 -18.09 -5.38 3.46
N ASN A 85 -18.64 -6.00 2.41
CA ASN A 85 -19.77 -5.46 1.65
C ASN A 85 -21.02 -5.22 2.52
N LYS A 86 -21.29 -6.12 3.46
CA LYS A 86 -22.45 -6.03 4.34
C LYS A 86 -22.28 -4.94 5.39
N ILE A 87 -21.09 -4.86 5.99
CA ILE A 87 -20.75 -3.85 7.00
C ILE A 87 -20.80 -2.46 6.36
N CYS A 88 -20.18 -2.29 5.20
CA CYS A 88 -20.13 -1.03 4.47
C CYS A 88 -21.46 -0.63 3.82
N ALA A 89 -22.44 -1.52 3.76
CA ALA A 89 -23.80 -1.13 3.39
C ALA A 89 -24.56 -0.48 4.56
N ASP A 90 -24.18 -0.74 5.82
CA ASP A 90 -24.87 -0.27 7.02
C ASP A 90 -24.24 1.00 7.59
N ALA A 91 -24.94 2.12 7.44
CA ALA A 91 -24.47 3.42 7.92
C ALA A 91 -24.18 3.45 9.43
N LYS A 92 -24.82 2.58 10.23
CA LYS A 92 -24.59 2.49 11.68
C LYS A 92 -23.24 1.86 12.02
N GLN A 93 -22.65 1.14 11.09
CA GLN A 93 -21.35 0.47 11.22
C GLN A 93 -20.23 1.23 10.51
N ALA A 94 -20.32 2.57 10.42
CA ALA A 94 -19.35 3.41 9.72
C ALA A 94 -17.90 3.15 10.19
N THR A 95 -17.69 3.11 11.52
CA THR A 95 -16.38 2.84 12.12
C THR A 95 -15.86 1.46 11.73
N THR A 96 -16.69 0.43 11.88
CA THR A 96 -16.32 -0.95 11.51
C THR A 96 -16.05 -1.09 10.01
N CYS A 97 -16.83 -0.43 9.15
CA CYS A 97 -16.58 -0.39 7.71
C CYS A 97 -15.21 0.22 7.41
N MET A 98 -14.85 1.34 8.06
CA MET A 98 -13.54 1.94 7.87
C MET A 98 -12.40 1.03 8.35
N ASN A 99 -12.55 0.36 9.50
CA ASN A 99 -11.56 -0.62 9.98
C ASN A 99 -11.36 -1.78 8.98
N VAL A 100 -12.45 -2.27 8.38
CA VAL A 100 -12.40 -3.30 7.33
C VAL A 100 -11.69 -2.78 6.08
N LEU A 101 -11.98 -1.54 5.65
CA LEU A 101 -11.31 -0.92 4.50
C LEU A 101 -9.80 -0.74 4.75
N HIS A 102 -9.39 -0.35 5.96
CA HIS A 102 -7.97 -0.30 6.34
C HIS A 102 -7.31 -1.67 6.29
N PHE A 103 -7.97 -2.71 6.80
CA PHE A 103 -7.41 -4.06 6.75
C PHE A 103 -7.23 -4.54 5.30
N LEU A 104 -8.25 -4.37 4.45
CA LEU A 104 -8.17 -4.75 3.04
C LEU A 104 -7.15 -3.92 2.26
N GLN A 105 -6.98 -2.64 2.62
CA GLN A 105 -5.90 -1.80 2.10
C GLN A 105 -4.53 -2.35 2.51
N LYS A 106 -4.33 -2.72 3.78
CA LYS A 106 -3.08 -3.33 4.26
C LYS A 106 -2.76 -4.61 3.50
N GLU A 107 -3.75 -5.47 3.28
CA GLU A 107 -3.61 -6.67 2.44
C GLU A 107 -3.17 -6.30 1.01
N GLY A 108 -3.84 -5.33 0.39
CA GLY A 108 -3.47 -4.86 -0.94
C GLY A 108 -2.10 -4.18 -1.00
N MET A 109 -1.67 -3.48 0.06
CA MET A 109 -0.31 -2.94 0.19
C MET A 109 0.74 -4.04 0.39
N ALA A 110 0.32 -5.21 0.89
CA ALA A 110 1.12 -6.42 0.97
C ALA A 110 1.05 -7.28 -0.31
N GLY A 111 0.57 -6.74 -1.45
CA GLY A 111 0.53 -7.48 -2.71
C GLY A 111 -0.69 -8.39 -2.91
N ASN A 112 -1.60 -8.48 -1.93
CA ASN A 112 -2.78 -9.36 -2.02
C ASN A 112 -3.84 -8.76 -2.95
N LEU A 113 -3.91 -9.26 -4.19
CA LEU A 113 -4.88 -8.84 -5.20
C LEU A 113 -6.34 -9.03 -4.74
N ILE A 114 -6.63 -10.11 -4.01
CA ILE A 114 -7.98 -10.37 -3.47
C ILE A 114 -8.36 -9.28 -2.47
N GLY A 115 -7.39 -8.81 -1.68
CA GLY A 115 -7.53 -7.65 -0.79
C GLY A 115 -8.00 -6.39 -1.52
N ILE A 116 -7.36 -6.06 -2.65
CA ILE A 116 -7.71 -4.88 -3.47
C ILE A 116 -9.13 -5.02 -4.05
N GLN A 117 -9.47 -6.20 -4.54
CA GLN A 117 -10.80 -6.47 -5.12
C GLN A 117 -11.90 -6.36 -4.06
N ALA A 118 -11.66 -6.90 -2.87
CA ALA A 118 -12.58 -6.79 -1.73
C ALA A 118 -12.69 -5.33 -1.27
N PHE A 119 -11.57 -4.59 -1.20
CA PHE A 119 -11.56 -3.16 -0.88
C PHE A 119 -12.41 -2.36 -1.86
N ASP A 120 -12.17 -2.54 -3.16
CA ASP A 120 -12.90 -1.85 -4.23
C ASP A 120 -14.41 -2.09 -4.13
N ALA A 121 -14.83 -3.36 -3.98
CA ALA A 121 -16.23 -3.72 -3.85
C ALA A 121 -16.89 -3.06 -2.63
N ALA A 122 -16.24 -3.13 -1.46
CA ALA A 122 -16.76 -2.56 -0.22
C ALA A 122 -16.80 -1.02 -0.25
N ALA A 123 -15.75 -0.38 -0.77
CA ALA A 123 -15.67 1.07 -0.92
C ALA A 123 -16.75 1.61 -1.87
N LYS A 124 -16.99 0.93 -3.00
CA LYS A 124 -18.08 1.27 -3.92
C LYS A 124 -19.46 1.18 -3.26
N ILE A 125 -19.67 0.20 -2.38
CA ILE A 125 -20.92 0.07 -1.61
C ILE A 125 -21.05 1.22 -0.60
N ALA A 126 -19.98 1.52 0.14
CA ALA A 126 -19.95 2.61 1.10
C ALA A 126 -20.28 3.96 0.43
N LEU A 127 -19.67 4.26 -0.71
CA LEU A 127 -19.89 5.50 -1.45
C LEU A 127 -21.30 5.62 -2.04
N LYS A 128 -22.04 4.53 -2.21
CA LYS A 128 -23.47 4.61 -2.57
C LYS A 128 -24.36 4.98 -1.39
N ASN A 129 -23.86 4.90 -0.16
CA ASN A 129 -24.59 5.25 1.06
C ASN A 129 -24.48 6.76 1.35
N LYS A 130 -25.58 7.48 1.12
CA LYS A 130 -25.66 8.94 1.34
C LYS A 130 -25.36 9.36 2.79
N ALA A 131 -25.56 8.48 3.77
CA ALA A 131 -25.24 8.78 5.17
C ALA A 131 -23.73 8.97 5.37
N TYR A 132 -22.91 8.16 4.70
CA TYR A 132 -21.45 8.31 4.75
C TYR A 132 -20.98 9.56 4.02
N LEU A 133 -21.68 10.01 2.98
CA LEU A 133 -21.26 11.16 2.18
C LEU A 133 -21.77 12.51 2.68
N LYS A 134 -22.50 12.54 3.80
CA LYS A 134 -23.14 13.78 4.26
C LYS A 134 -22.07 14.82 4.63
N PRO A 135 -21.99 15.96 3.91
CA PRO A 135 -20.96 16.96 4.16
C PRO A 135 -21.06 17.55 5.57
N ILE A 136 -19.91 17.87 6.15
CA ILE A 136 -19.81 18.48 7.48
C ILE A 136 -19.63 19.98 7.33
N SER A 137 -20.46 20.75 8.03
CA SER A 137 -20.34 22.21 8.09
C SER A 137 -19.29 22.59 9.14
N VAL A 138 -18.24 23.28 8.72
CA VAL A 138 -17.17 23.76 9.60
C VAL A 138 -17.10 25.27 9.52
N LYS A 139 -16.98 25.93 10.67
CA LYS A 139 -16.70 27.38 10.72
C LYS A 139 -15.20 27.57 10.59
N VAL A 140 -14.80 28.32 9.58
CA VAL A 140 -13.39 28.65 9.34
C VAL A 140 -13.20 30.15 9.42
N ASP A 141 -12.13 30.55 10.09
CA ASP A 141 -11.58 31.90 9.97
C ASP A 141 -10.89 31.99 8.62
N THR A 142 -11.35 32.89 7.77
CA THR A 142 -10.75 33.13 6.46
C THR A 142 -10.69 34.62 6.17
N VAL A 143 -10.10 34.97 5.04
CA VAL A 143 -9.99 36.34 4.55
C VAL A 143 -10.82 36.45 3.28
N VAL A 144 -11.75 37.41 3.24
CA VAL A 144 -12.56 37.68 2.04
C VAL A 144 -12.34 39.11 1.55
N TRP A 145 -12.48 39.30 0.24
CA TRP A 145 -12.53 40.64 -0.33
C TRP A 145 -13.89 41.27 -0.05
N GLN A 146 -13.86 42.46 0.55
CA GLN A 146 -15.05 43.27 0.79
C GLN A 146 -14.89 44.64 0.14
N ASP A 147 -15.91 45.05 -0.61
CA ASP A 147 -15.96 46.36 -1.25
C ASP A 147 -15.80 47.49 -0.23
N CYS A 148 -15.00 48.49 -0.60
CA CYS A 148 -14.77 49.64 0.25
C CYS A 148 -15.87 50.68 0.14
N LYS A 149 -16.14 51.35 1.27
CA LYS A 149 -17.02 52.51 1.32
C LYS A 149 -16.44 53.64 0.47
N LYS A 150 -17.31 54.51 -0.06
CA LYS A 150 -16.90 55.67 -0.87
C LYS A 150 -15.81 56.53 -0.21
N SER A 151 -15.86 56.70 1.11
CA SER A 151 -14.89 57.48 1.89
C SER A 151 -13.50 56.86 1.97
N GLU A 152 -13.33 55.58 1.60
CA GLU A 152 -12.09 54.81 1.78
C GLU A 152 -11.51 54.29 0.45
N GLN A 153 -12.16 54.56 -0.68
CA GLN A 153 -11.84 53.97 -1.98
C GLN A 153 -10.36 54.13 -2.39
N LYS A 154 -9.78 55.32 -2.20
CA LYS A 154 -8.39 55.59 -2.55
C LYS A 154 -7.42 54.71 -1.75
N LYS A 155 -7.58 54.69 -0.42
CA LYS A 155 -6.73 53.87 0.46
C LYS A 155 -6.86 52.38 0.17
N CYS A 156 -8.07 51.90 -0.11
CA CYS A 156 -8.28 50.50 -0.47
C CYS A 156 -7.65 50.11 -1.81
N LEU A 157 -7.71 51.00 -2.80
CA LEU A 157 -7.08 50.77 -4.09
C LEU A 157 -5.56 50.63 -3.92
N ASP A 158 -4.96 51.53 -3.14
CA ASP A 158 -3.52 51.49 -2.85
C ASP A 158 -3.13 50.18 -2.13
N SER A 159 -3.88 49.80 -1.08
CA SER A 159 -3.63 48.52 -0.39
C SER A 159 -3.85 47.28 -1.26
N CYS A 160 -4.85 47.29 -2.17
CA CYS A 160 -5.07 46.16 -3.07
C CYS A 160 -3.94 46.04 -4.11
N ARG A 161 -3.45 47.17 -4.63
CA ARG A 161 -2.29 47.19 -5.53
C ARG A 161 -1.04 46.67 -4.85
N GLU A 162 -0.78 47.11 -3.62
CA GLU A 162 0.37 46.66 -2.82
C GLU A 162 0.28 45.16 -2.53
N TRP A 163 -0.88 44.65 -2.11
CA TRP A 163 -1.09 43.21 -1.92
C TRP A 163 -0.82 42.42 -3.20
N ALA A 164 -1.36 42.88 -4.34
CA ALA A 164 -1.19 42.20 -5.61
C ALA A 164 0.28 42.22 -6.05
N GLN A 165 0.96 43.35 -5.89
CA GLN A 165 2.38 43.47 -6.20
C GLN A 165 3.20 42.48 -5.37
N LEU A 166 3.05 42.49 -4.04
CA LEU A 166 3.78 41.59 -3.15
C LEU A 166 3.53 40.11 -3.48
N ARG A 167 2.29 39.75 -3.86
CA ARG A 167 1.98 38.37 -4.26
C ARG A 167 2.52 37.99 -5.63
N LEU A 168 2.58 38.91 -6.58
CA LEU A 168 3.17 38.63 -7.90
C LEU A 168 4.69 38.53 -7.84
N GLU A 169 5.33 39.21 -6.88
CA GLU A 169 6.77 39.12 -6.59
C GLU A 169 7.16 37.83 -5.85
N ASP A 170 6.19 37.13 -5.24
CA ASP A 170 6.42 35.84 -4.59
C ASP A 170 6.69 34.73 -5.62
N ALA A 171 7.95 34.31 -5.73
CA ALA A 171 8.36 33.27 -6.66
C ALA A 171 7.74 31.88 -6.37
N SER A 172 7.13 31.68 -5.19
CA SER A 172 6.54 30.39 -4.78
C SER A 172 5.12 30.15 -5.30
N ILE A 173 4.42 31.18 -5.82
CA ILE A 173 3.05 31.01 -6.30
C ILE A 173 3.00 30.35 -7.68
N ASP A 174 2.06 29.43 -7.88
CA ASP A 174 1.83 28.79 -9.17
C ASP A 174 1.14 29.72 -10.20
N SER A 175 1.11 29.29 -11.46
CA SER A 175 0.53 30.08 -12.57
C SER A 175 -0.97 30.37 -12.40
N THR A 176 -1.72 29.47 -11.76
CA THR A 176 -3.16 29.66 -11.52
C THR A 176 -3.39 30.73 -10.48
N THR A 177 -2.63 30.66 -9.39
CA THR A 177 -2.63 31.67 -8.32
C THR A 177 -2.22 33.02 -8.87
N ARG A 178 -1.20 33.06 -9.74
CA ARG A 178 -0.79 34.30 -10.42
C ARG A 178 -1.93 34.92 -11.23
N LEU A 179 -2.62 34.14 -12.05
CA LEU A 179 -3.79 34.62 -12.81
C LEU A 179 -4.92 35.12 -11.89
N GLN A 180 -5.16 34.46 -10.76
CA GLN A 180 -6.15 34.91 -9.77
C GLN A 180 -5.76 36.25 -9.13
N VAL A 181 -4.48 36.43 -8.79
CA VAL A 181 -3.96 37.69 -8.24
C VAL A 181 -4.09 38.82 -9.26
N GLU A 182 -3.75 38.56 -10.53
CA GLU A 182 -3.91 39.53 -11.63
C GLU A 182 -5.37 39.90 -11.88
N ALA A 183 -6.27 38.91 -11.90
CA ALA A 183 -7.71 39.15 -12.04
C ALA A 183 -8.26 39.98 -10.87
N GLN A 184 -7.83 39.67 -9.64
CA GLN A 184 -8.24 40.43 -8.46
C GLN A 184 -7.68 41.86 -8.47
N LYS A 185 -6.44 42.05 -8.93
CA LYS A 185 -5.83 43.38 -9.13
C LYS A 185 -6.66 44.20 -10.12
N ALA A 186 -7.02 43.62 -11.27
CA ALA A 186 -7.87 44.29 -12.26
C ALA A 186 -9.26 44.62 -11.68
N GLN A 187 -9.84 43.72 -10.89
CA GLN A 187 -11.13 43.95 -10.23
C GLN A 187 -11.05 45.13 -9.23
N CYS A 188 -9.95 45.28 -8.50
CA CYS A 188 -9.74 46.39 -7.59
C CYS A 188 -9.69 47.76 -8.29
N GLU A 189 -9.19 47.84 -9.52
CA GLU A 189 -9.20 49.07 -10.33
C GLU A 189 -10.63 49.53 -10.68
N ILE A 190 -11.53 48.57 -10.88
CA ILE A 190 -12.95 48.84 -11.18
C ILE A 190 -13.71 49.14 -9.90
N LYS A 191 -13.48 48.34 -8.85
CA LYS A 191 -14.18 48.41 -7.58
C LYS A 191 -13.22 48.13 -6.41
N PRO A 192 -12.67 49.18 -5.77
CA PRO A 192 -11.71 49.01 -4.69
C PRO A 192 -12.28 48.17 -3.54
N ALA A 193 -11.57 47.11 -3.19
CA ALA A 193 -11.93 46.18 -2.13
C ALA A 193 -10.75 45.98 -1.19
N LYS A 194 -11.03 45.57 0.05
CA LYS A 194 -10.00 45.21 1.05
C LYS A 194 -10.25 43.81 1.60
N GLN A 195 -9.17 43.18 2.02
CA GLN A 195 -9.22 41.91 2.71
C GLN A 195 -9.72 42.11 4.14
N VAL A 196 -10.75 41.37 4.53
CA VAL A 196 -11.30 41.37 5.88
C VAL A 196 -11.35 39.95 6.43
N ALA A 197 -10.88 39.80 7.67
CA ALA A 197 -11.04 38.55 8.41
C ALA A 197 -12.52 38.30 8.65
N LYS A 198 -13.00 37.11 8.26
CA LYS A 198 -14.39 36.72 8.39
C LYS A 198 -14.51 35.26 8.76
N LYS A 199 -15.43 34.99 9.68
CA LYS A 199 -15.89 33.63 9.96
C LYS A 199 -16.94 33.26 8.93
N ILE A 200 -16.64 32.26 8.11
CA ILE A 200 -17.60 31.68 7.18
C ILE A 200 -17.85 30.22 7.52
N THR A 201 -19.03 29.74 7.16
CA THR A 201 -19.34 28.31 7.23
C THR A 201 -19.03 27.71 5.87
N VAL A 202 -18.10 26.77 5.82
CA VAL A 202 -17.79 25.97 4.63
C VAL A 202 -18.29 24.55 4.83
N LYS A 203 -18.61 23.87 3.73
CA LYS A 203 -18.89 22.43 3.73
C LYS A 203 -17.61 21.71 3.33
N LYS A 204 -17.18 20.77 4.16
CA LYS A 204 -16.12 19.81 3.80
C LYS A 204 -16.74 18.42 3.59
N PRO A 205 -16.05 17.52 2.87
CA PRO A 205 -16.41 16.09 2.84
C PRO A 205 -16.61 15.54 4.25
N SER A 206 -17.42 14.49 4.37
CA SER A 206 -17.53 13.78 5.65
C SER A 206 -16.18 13.19 6.05
N ASP A 207 -16.00 12.92 7.34
CA ASP A 207 -14.76 12.30 7.83
C ASP A 207 -14.57 10.90 7.21
N PHE A 208 -15.66 10.15 7.01
CA PHE A 208 -15.62 8.86 6.31
C PHE A 208 -15.13 9.00 4.86
N GLN A 209 -15.66 9.96 4.10
CA GLN A 209 -15.28 10.15 2.69
C GLN A 209 -13.82 10.60 2.58
N ALA A 210 -13.41 11.57 3.41
CA ALA A 210 -12.04 12.05 3.43
C ALA A 210 -11.05 10.94 3.78
N GLU A 211 -11.40 10.08 4.75
CA GLU A 211 -10.56 8.95 5.13
C GLU A 211 -10.53 7.87 4.05
N LEU A 212 -11.66 7.55 3.41
CA LEU A 212 -11.68 6.61 2.29
C LEU A 212 -10.80 7.07 1.14
N GLU A 213 -10.83 8.36 0.80
CA GLU A 213 -9.94 8.94 -0.21
C GLU A 213 -8.46 8.74 0.19
N ARG A 214 -8.11 9.07 1.44
CA ARG A 214 -6.75 8.89 1.98
C ARG A 214 -6.29 7.44 1.88
N VAL A 215 -7.11 6.50 2.34
CA VAL A 215 -6.83 5.06 2.36
C VAL A 215 -6.64 4.51 0.95
N ALA A 216 -7.52 4.87 0.02
CA ALA A 216 -7.43 4.41 -1.37
C ALA A 216 -6.15 4.95 -2.06
N LEU A 217 -5.85 6.24 -1.90
CA LEU A 217 -4.64 6.85 -2.47
C LEU A 217 -3.36 6.25 -1.90
N GLU A 218 -3.30 6.06 -0.58
CA GLU A 218 -2.17 5.41 0.06
C GLU A 218 -1.97 3.98 -0.43
N GLY A 219 -3.06 3.24 -0.69
CA GLY A 219 -3.01 1.91 -1.31
C GLY A 219 -2.31 1.91 -2.67
N TYR A 220 -2.64 2.88 -3.54
CA TYR A 220 -1.97 3.02 -4.84
C TYR A 220 -0.49 3.37 -4.71
N TRP A 221 -0.13 4.32 -3.85
CA TRP A 221 1.25 4.81 -3.74
C TRP A 221 2.18 3.84 -3.01
N LYS A 222 1.66 3.06 -2.06
CA LYS A 222 2.47 2.17 -1.21
C LYS A 222 2.39 0.69 -1.58
N SER A 223 1.52 0.29 -2.51
CA SER A 223 1.45 -1.11 -2.98
C SER A 223 2.62 -1.50 -3.88
N PRO A 224 3.00 -2.79 -3.95
CA PRO A 224 3.95 -3.28 -4.92
C PRO A 224 3.63 -2.87 -6.36
N MET A 225 4.67 -2.62 -7.15
CA MET A 225 4.55 -2.23 -8.55
C MET A 225 3.76 -3.22 -9.42
N SER A 226 3.82 -4.51 -9.10
CA SER A 226 3.11 -5.57 -9.82
C SER A 226 1.59 -5.43 -9.79
N ILE A 227 1.05 -4.73 -8.79
CA ILE A 227 -0.39 -4.58 -8.55
C ILE A 227 -0.87 -3.12 -8.58
N SER A 228 0.01 -2.19 -8.95
CA SER A 228 -0.30 -0.75 -8.91
C SER A 228 -1.39 -0.35 -9.91
N THR A 229 -1.51 -1.04 -11.05
CA THR A 229 -2.53 -0.78 -12.07
C THR A 229 -3.93 -1.23 -11.62
N GLN A 230 -4.01 -2.29 -10.80
CA GLN A 230 -5.27 -2.68 -10.16
C GLN A 230 -5.71 -1.64 -9.13
N TRP A 231 -4.80 -1.12 -8.31
CA TRP A 231 -5.10 0.02 -7.43
C TRP A 231 -5.52 1.27 -8.20
N LEU A 232 -4.86 1.59 -9.31
CA LEU A 232 -5.25 2.71 -10.17
C LEU A 232 -6.67 2.54 -10.72
N THR A 233 -7.03 1.32 -11.11
CA THR A 233 -8.39 0.99 -11.57
C THR A 233 -9.41 1.25 -10.47
N THR A 234 -9.12 0.81 -9.24
CA THR A 234 -9.92 1.12 -8.05
C THR A 234 -10.07 2.64 -7.89
N LEU A 235 -8.99 3.41 -7.92
CA LEU A 235 -9.04 4.87 -7.79
C LEU A 235 -9.93 5.52 -8.86
N ILE A 236 -9.77 5.12 -10.12
CA ILE A 236 -10.57 5.63 -11.24
C ILE A 236 -12.07 5.33 -11.00
N ASP A 237 -12.39 4.13 -10.53
CA ASP A 237 -13.78 3.77 -10.28
C ASP A 237 -14.39 4.49 -9.07
N LEU A 238 -13.62 4.68 -7.99
CA LEU A 238 -14.04 5.49 -6.84
C LEU A 238 -14.18 6.97 -7.24
N HIS A 239 -13.33 7.47 -8.12
CA HIS A 239 -13.44 8.81 -8.69
C HIS A 239 -14.72 8.99 -9.52
N LYS A 240 -15.10 8.01 -10.37
CA LYS A 240 -16.36 8.06 -11.16
C LYS A 240 -17.61 8.21 -10.28
N ILE A 241 -17.59 7.65 -9.07
CA ILE A 241 -18.68 7.77 -8.09
C ILE A 241 -18.49 8.95 -7.11
N LYS A 242 -17.55 9.86 -7.43
CA LYS A 242 -17.22 11.08 -6.67
C LYS A 242 -16.69 10.81 -5.26
N GLY A 243 -16.10 9.64 -5.05
CA GLY A 243 -15.40 9.29 -3.81
C GLY A 243 -13.99 9.86 -3.71
N ILE A 244 -13.38 10.20 -4.84
CA ILE A 244 -12.02 10.76 -4.94
C ILE A 244 -12.05 12.01 -5.81
N ALA A 245 -11.38 13.07 -5.35
CA ALA A 245 -11.27 14.32 -6.10
C ALA A 245 -10.38 14.17 -7.35
N ASP A 246 -10.73 14.87 -8.44
CA ASP A 246 -9.96 14.89 -9.69
C ASP A 246 -8.49 15.27 -9.44
N SER A 247 -8.25 16.19 -8.51
CA SER A 247 -6.90 16.67 -8.15
C SER A 247 -6.01 15.59 -7.53
N SER A 248 -6.62 14.57 -6.95
CA SER A 248 -5.94 13.48 -6.25
C SER A 248 -5.74 12.26 -7.15
N LEU A 249 -6.50 12.15 -8.26
CA LEU A 249 -6.44 11.02 -9.16
C LEU A 249 -5.14 11.04 -9.97
N PRO A 250 -4.31 9.99 -9.91
CA PRO A 250 -3.20 9.83 -10.84
C PRO A 250 -3.75 9.65 -12.25
N ASP A 251 -3.64 10.68 -13.09
CA ASP A 251 -3.96 10.65 -14.52
C ASP A 251 -2.82 11.29 -15.33
N LEU A 252 -2.94 11.35 -16.66
CA LEU A 252 -1.90 11.97 -17.49
C LEU A 252 -1.71 13.48 -17.22
N LYS A 253 -2.72 14.19 -16.70
CA LYS A 253 -2.57 15.60 -16.30
C LYS A 253 -1.76 15.70 -15.02
N TYR A 254 -1.98 14.80 -14.06
CA TYR A 254 -1.16 14.65 -12.87
C TYR A 254 0.29 14.37 -13.26
N VAL A 255 0.54 13.40 -14.14
CA VAL A 255 1.91 13.07 -14.61
C VAL A 255 2.58 14.28 -15.26
N LYS A 256 1.86 15.05 -16.08
CA LYS A 256 2.41 16.27 -16.68
C LYS A 256 2.78 17.32 -15.63
N SER A 257 1.92 17.56 -14.64
CA SER A 257 2.19 18.49 -13.54
C SER A 257 3.40 18.04 -12.70
N TRP A 258 3.45 16.75 -12.39
CA TRP A 258 4.56 16.12 -11.68
C TRP A 258 5.89 16.24 -12.44
N ALA A 259 5.90 15.94 -13.75
CA ALA A 259 7.08 16.05 -14.60
C ALA A 259 7.55 17.51 -14.70
N THR A 260 6.62 18.45 -14.90
CA THR A 260 6.94 19.89 -14.95
C THR A 260 7.56 20.37 -13.63
N LYS A 261 7.02 19.94 -12.49
CA LYS A 261 7.56 20.29 -11.17
C LYS A 261 9.00 19.78 -10.98
N ASN A 262 9.26 18.53 -11.34
CA ASN A 262 10.61 17.95 -11.23
C ASN A 262 11.60 18.60 -12.19
N ALA A 263 11.17 18.94 -13.41
CA ALA A 263 12.01 19.65 -14.38
C ALA A 263 12.43 21.03 -13.86
N VAL A 264 11.50 21.81 -13.31
CA VAL A 264 11.81 23.14 -12.73
C VAL A 264 12.73 23.02 -11.52
N ALA A 265 12.48 22.04 -10.65
CA ALA A 265 13.27 21.82 -9.44
C ALA A 265 14.67 21.22 -9.73
N HIS A 266 14.93 20.78 -10.98
CA HIS A 266 16.12 20.00 -11.35
C HIS A 266 16.31 18.76 -10.46
N THR A 267 15.20 18.20 -9.95
CA THR A 267 15.22 17.04 -9.07
C THR A 267 15.21 15.75 -9.90
N PRO A 268 16.05 14.75 -9.55
CA PRO A 268 15.90 13.42 -10.10
C PRO A 268 14.49 12.90 -9.89
N VAL A 269 13.94 12.30 -10.93
CA VAL A 269 12.62 11.68 -10.90
C VAL A 269 12.68 10.39 -10.09
N PRO A 270 11.86 10.21 -9.03
CA PRO A 270 11.81 8.96 -8.28
C PRO A 270 11.35 7.81 -9.20
N GLY A 271 12.09 6.69 -9.22
CA GLY A 271 11.76 5.57 -10.10
C GLY A 271 10.39 4.97 -9.84
N GLY A 272 9.97 4.86 -8.58
CA GLY A 272 8.74 4.20 -8.17
C GLY A 272 7.53 4.94 -8.70
N GLU A 273 7.51 6.27 -8.62
CA GLU A 273 6.45 7.08 -9.22
C GLU A 273 6.47 6.96 -10.75
N LEU A 274 7.65 7.13 -11.36
CA LEU A 274 7.81 6.98 -12.81
C LEU A 274 7.30 5.62 -13.30
N PHE A 275 7.65 4.54 -12.61
CA PHE A 275 7.31 3.17 -13.00
C PHE A 275 5.82 2.90 -12.81
N ARG A 276 5.18 3.48 -11.78
CA ARG A 276 3.70 3.46 -11.64
C ARG A 276 3.03 4.11 -12.84
N PHE A 277 3.52 5.27 -13.27
CA PHE A 277 2.97 5.94 -14.44
C PHE A 277 3.22 5.14 -15.72
N CYS A 278 4.42 4.61 -15.88
CA CYS A 278 4.78 3.81 -17.05
C CYS A 278 3.97 2.51 -17.14
N ALA A 279 3.71 1.84 -16.02
CA ALA A 279 2.86 0.66 -15.99
C ALA A 279 1.42 0.97 -16.44
N ALA A 280 0.95 2.20 -16.22
CA ALA A 280 -0.39 2.63 -16.61
C ALA A 280 -0.48 3.20 -18.04
N TRP A 281 0.52 3.98 -18.48
CA TRP A 281 0.42 4.76 -19.72
C TRP A 281 1.64 4.70 -20.65
N ASN A 282 2.69 3.97 -20.27
CA ASN A 282 3.89 3.70 -21.06
C ASN A 282 4.37 4.88 -21.93
N ASP A 283 4.22 4.81 -23.25
CA ASP A 283 4.74 5.80 -24.21
C ASP A 283 4.21 7.21 -23.98
N SER A 284 3.00 7.35 -23.45
CA SER A 284 2.45 8.67 -23.11
C SER A 284 3.26 9.37 -22.01
N VAL A 285 3.85 8.60 -21.08
CA VAL A 285 4.73 9.14 -20.04
C VAL A 285 6.03 9.61 -20.65
N ASN A 286 6.65 8.82 -21.53
CA ASN A 286 7.89 9.21 -22.21
C ASN A 286 7.68 10.52 -23.01
N ALA A 287 6.58 10.64 -23.74
CA ALA A 287 6.25 11.87 -24.47
C ALA A 287 6.09 13.09 -23.55
N ILE A 288 5.50 12.91 -22.35
CA ILE A 288 5.43 13.97 -21.34
C ILE A 288 6.82 14.36 -20.85
N LEU A 289 7.68 13.39 -20.53
CA LEU A 289 9.04 13.64 -20.04
C LEU A 289 9.90 14.36 -21.09
N ASP A 290 9.78 13.96 -22.36
CA ASP A 290 10.42 14.64 -23.50
C ASP A 290 9.98 16.11 -23.58
N SER A 291 8.67 16.38 -23.42
CA SER A 291 8.12 17.74 -23.51
C SER A 291 8.65 18.70 -22.44
N VAL A 292 9.20 18.19 -21.34
CA VAL A 292 9.76 18.98 -20.23
C VAL A 292 11.28 18.78 -20.07
N GLY A 293 11.94 18.11 -21.02
CA GLY A 293 13.40 17.95 -21.03
C GLY A 293 13.96 17.00 -19.96
N ILE A 294 13.15 16.09 -19.42
CA ILE A 294 13.64 15.06 -18.49
C ILE A 294 14.20 13.88 -19.28
N SER A 295 15.33 13.32 -18.85
CA SER A 295 16.01 12.18 -19.51
C SER A 295 15.58 10.80 -18.99
N ALA A 296 14.97 10.71 -17.80
CA ALA A 296 14.47 9.45 -17.23
C ALA A 296 13.40 8.81 -18.13
N ARG A 297 13.37 7.48 -18.27
CA ARG A 297 12.46 6.78 -19.19
C ARG A 297 11.75 5.61 -18.52
N CYS A 298 10.63 5.22 -19.11
CA CYS A 298 9.94 4.00 -18.71
C CYS A 298 10.88 2.78 -18.80
N PRO A 299 10.84 1.89 -17.79
CA PRO A 299 11.77 0.79 -17.71
C PRO A 299 11.41 -0.25 -18.77
N VAL A 300 12.42 -0.67 -19.53
CA VAL A 300 12.32 -1.80 -20.46
C VAL A 300 12.75 -3.05 -19.70
N PHE A 301 11.87 -4.04 -19.64
CA PHE A 301 12.15 -5.32 -19.00
C PHE A 301 12.45 -6.38 -20.05
N GLY A 302 13.51 -7.15 -19.81
CA GLY A 302 13.71 -8.43 -20.45
C GLY A 302 12.79 -9.49 -19.83
N LYS A 303 12.86 -10.70 -20.38
CA LYS A 303 12.13 -11.86 -19.88
C LYS A 303 13.06 -13.06 -19.78
N LEU A 304 12.90 -13.81 -18.70
CA LEU A 304 13.48 -15.12 -18.48
C LEU A 304 12.34 -16.11 -18.35
N GLU A 305 12.26 -17.08 -19.26
CA GLU A 305 11.36 -18.22 -19.13
C GLU A 305 12.14 -19.39 -18.54
N ASP A 306 11.69 -19.86 -17.37
CA ASP A 306 12.26 -21.03 -16.73
C ASP A 306 11.64 -22.29 -17.35
N SER A 307 12.42 -23.00 -18.17
CA SER A 307 11.95 -24.19 -18.88
C SER A 307 11.58 -25.36 -17.96
N ARG A 308 11.96 -25.30 -16.67
CA ARG A 308 11.72 -26.37 -15.69
C ARG A 308 10.27 -26.36 -15.18
N ASP A 309 9.64 -25.19 -15.11
CA ASP A 309 8.26 -25.03 -14.60
C ASP A 309 7.37 -24.09 -15.44
N GLY A 310 7.91 -23.50 -16.51
CA GLY A 310 7.21 -22.58 -17.42
C GLY A 310 6.98 -21.18 -16.86
N LYS A 311 7.60 -20.82 -15.72
CA LYS A 311 7.43 -19.48 -15.14
C LYS A 311 8.23 -18.45 -15.91
N VAL A 312 7.64 -17.27 -16.08
CA VAL A 312 8.27 -16.14 -16.76
C VAL A 312 8.58 -15.04 -15.75
N TYR A 313 9.85 -14.72 -15.63
CA TYR A 313 10.37 -13.67 -14.76
C TYR A 313 10.78 -12.45 -15.59
N ARG A 314 10.53 -11.25 -15.06
CA ARG A 314 11.09 -10.03 -15.62
C ARG A 314 12.56 -9.91 -15.25
N THR A 315 13.35 -9.42 -16.19
CA THR A 315 14.77 -9.16 -16.01
C THR A 315 15.11 -7.71 -16.36
N LYS A 316 16.19 -7.19 -15.79
CA LYS A 316 16.69 -5.85 -16.11
C LYS A 316 18.20 -5.79 -15.95
N GLU A 317 18.85 -5.11 -16.88
CA GLU A 317 20.27 -4.80 -16.75
C GLU A 317 20.46 -3.68 -15.72
N ILE A 318 21.26 -3.95 -14.70
CA ILE A 318 21.62 -2.99 -13.64
C ILE A 318 23.10 -3.20 -13.32
N ALA A 319 23.89 -2.11 -13.36
CA ALA A 319 25.33 -2.14 -13.11
C ALA A 319 26.09 -3.19 -13.97
N GLY A 320 25.69 -3.35 -15.24
CA GLY A 320 26.33 -4.29 -16.18
C GLY A 320 26.03 -5.77 -15.91
N LYS A 321 24.99 -6.06 -15.12
CA LYS A 321 24.50 -7.42 -14.84
C LYS A 321 23.02 -7.52 -15.16
N ASN A 322 22.60 -8.66 -15.71
CA ASN A 322 21.19 -8.94 -15.93
C ASN A 322 20.59 -9.55 -14.67
N TRP A 323 19.77 -8.78 -13.97
CA TRP A 323 19.12 -9.20 -12.74
C TRP A 323 17.70 -9.68 -13.00
N MET A 324 17.31 -10.74 -12.32
CA MET A 324 15.89 -11.01 -12.11
C MET A 324 15.30 -9.97 -11.15
N VAL A 325 14.26 -9.26 -11.59
CA VAL A 325 13.61 -8.20 -10.79
C VAL A 325 12.37 -8.70 -10.03
N GLN A 326 12.21 -10.01 -9.96
CA GLN A 326 11.24 -10.72 -9.12
C GLN A 326 11.98 -11.78 -8.29
N ASN A 327 11.41 -12.18 -7.16
CA ASN A 327 11.96 -13.30 -6.38
C ASN A 327 11.71 -14.61 -7.12
N LEU A 328 12.64 -15.56 -7.02
CA LEU A 328 12.51 -16.88 -7.64
C LEU A 328 11.32 -17.62 -7.03
N ASP A 329 10.60 -18.38 -7.85
CA ASP A 329 9.45 -19.18 -7.43
C ASP A 329 9.53 -20.61 -8.00
N PHE A 330 10.74 -21.13 -8.22
CA PHE A 330 10.94 -22.51 -8.64
C PHE A 330 10.77 -23.47 -7.45
N GLU A 331 9.94 -24.50 -7.58
CA GLU A 331 9.69 -25.43 -6.48
C GLU A 331 10.80 -26.47 -6.34
N LEU A 332 11.46 -26.45 -5.18
CA LEU A 332 12.34 -27.52 -4.72
C LEU A 332 11.67 -28.24 -3.54
N PRO A 333 11.25 -29.50 -3.71
CA PRO A 333 10.61 -30.27 -2.65
C PRO A 333 11.43 -30.26 -1.37
N GLU A 334 10.73 -30.13 -0.22
CA GLU A 334 11.30 -30.15 1.13
C GLU A 334 12.34 -29.07 1.46
N SER A 335 12.76 -28.25 0.51
CA SER A 335 13.88 -27.30 0.70
C SER A 335 13.55 -25.88 0.23
N SER A 336 12.33 -25.71 -0.29
CA SER A 336 11.70 -24.42 -0.53
C SER A 336 10.26 -24.40 0.00
N ASP A 337 9.79 -23.25 0.46
CA ASP A 337 8.42 -23.06 0.93
C ASP A 337 7.87 -21.69 0.50
N CYS A 338 6.55 -21.63 0.32
CA CYS A 338 5.84 -20.36 0.33
C CYS A 338 5.75 -19.83 1.77
N TYR A 339 5.70 -18.52 1.94
CA TYR A 339 5.45 -17.94 3.26
C TYR A 339 4.15 -18.51 3.87
N ASP A 340 4.21 -18.99 5.11
CA ASP A 340 3.13 -19.71 5.81
C ASP A 340 2.55 -20.92 5.04
N ARG A 341 3.31 -21.47 4.08
CA ARG A 341 2.87 -22.54 3.17
C ARG A 341 1.62 -22.18 2.35
N ASP A 342 1.39 -20.88 2.15
CA ASP A 342 0.30 -20.35 1.34
C ASP A 342 0.77 -20.09 -0.10
N LEU A 343 0.23 -20.85 -1.06
CA LEU A 343 0.57 -20.73 -2.49
C LEU A 343 0.31 -19.34 -3.07
N ASP A 344 -0.63 -18.57 -2.51
CA ASP A 344 -0.87 -17.20 -2.97
C ASP A 344 0.25 -16.24 -2.52
N LYS A 345 0.95 -16.55 -1.41
CA LYS A 345 2.14 -15.81 -1.00
C LYS A 345 3.32 -16.07 -1.93
N CYS A 346 3.47 -17.27 -2.48
CA CYS A 346 4.48 -17.54 -3.52
C CYS A 346 4.30 -16.68 -4.77
N LYS A 347 3.07 -16.51 -5.25
CA LYS A 347 2.78 -15.64 -6.40
C LYS A 347 3.17 -14.18 -6.16
N THR A 348 3.12 -13.75 -4.90
CA THR A 348 3.34 -12.37 -4.48
C THR A 348 4.81 -12.10 -4.16
N TYR A 349 5.44 -13.01 -3.42
CA TYR A 349 6.75 -12.83 -2.79
C TYR A 349 7.84 -13.78 -3.30
N GLY A 350 7.49 -14.72 -4.18
CA GLY A 350 8.35 -15.86 -4.51
C GLY A 350 8.44 -16.88 -3.39
N ARG A 351 9.32 -17.86 -3.56
CA ARG A 351 9.63 -18.90 -2.57
C ARG A 351 10.80 -18.49 -1.69
N LEU A 352 10.81 -19.09 -0.50
CA LEU A 352 11.91 -19.05 0.44
C LEU A 352 12.67 -20.37 0.35
N TYR A 353 13.99 -20.31 0.23
CA TYR A 353 14.88 -21.44 -0.01
C TYR A 353 15.88 -21.58 1.13
N THR A 354 16.18 -22.82 1.54
CA THR A 354 17.41 -23.06 2.31
C THR A 354 18.62 -22.69 1.46
N TRP A 355 19.77 -22.45 2.09
CA TRP A 355 20.96 -22.03 1.35
C TRP A 355 21.40 -23.10 0.34
N GLU A 356 21.36 -24.38 0.72
CA GLU A 356 21.66 -25.51 -0.17
C GLU A 356 20.72 -25.54 -1.39
N ALA A 357 19.43 -25.26 -1.18
CA ALA A 357 18.47 -25.17 -2.28
C ALA A 357 18.75 -23.96 -3.17
N ALA A 358 19.07 -22.80 -2.58
CA ALA A 358 19.38 -21.57 -3.31
C ALA A 358 20.55 -21.73 -4.28
N GLN A 359 21.55 -22.56 -3.94
CA GLN A 359 22.71 -22.86 -4.79
C GLN A 359 22.34 -23.54 -6.12
N VAL A 360 21.22 -24.26 -6.17
CA VAL A 360 20.77 -25.02 -7.36
C VAL A 360 19.43 -24.53 -7.92
N ALA A 361 18.83 -23.52 -7.29
CA ALA A 361 17.48 -23.06 -7.63
C ALA A 361 17.45 -22.26 -8.93
N CYS A 362 18.50 -21.50 -9.27
CA CYS A 362 18.50 -20.68 -10.49
C CYS A 362 18.49 -21.52 -11.78
N PRO A 363 17.82 -21.05 -12.85
CA PRO A 363 17.77 -21.77 -14.12
C PRO A 363 19.11 -21.78 -14.84
N GLU A 364 19.23 -22.61 -15.88
CA GLU A 364 20.46 -22.71 -16.66
C GLU A 364 20.91 -21.34 -17.21
N SER A 365 22.22 -21.08 -17.21
CA SER A 365 22.84 -19.79 -17.57
C SER A 365 22.53 -18.62 -16.64
N TRP A 366 21.85 -18.88 -15.51
CA TRP A 366 21.65 -17.95 -14.40
C TRP A 366 22.23 -18.56 -13.12
N HIS A 367 22.74 -17.72 -12.23
CA HIS A 367 23.34 -18.16 -10.97
C HIS A 367 22.77 -17.37 -9.79
N LEU A 368 22.94 -17.91 -8.58
CA LEU A 368 22.63 -17.20 -7.35
C LEU A 368 23.58 -16.01 -7.23
N ALA A 369 23.04 -14.81 -7.00
CA ALA A 369 23.84 -13.59 -6.94
C ALA A 369 25.04 -13.70 -5.99
N THR A 370 26.20 -13.26 -6.46
CA THR A 370 27.43 -13.20 -5.67
C THR A 370 27.46 -11.94 -4.79
N ASP A 371 28.28 -11.92 -3.74
CA ASP A 371 28.43 -10.72 -2.91
C ASP A 371 29.00 -9.54 -3.71
N ALA A 372 29.88 -9.81 -4.69
CA ALA A 372 30.44 -8.78 -5.56
C ALA A 372 29.39 -8.18 -6.52
N GLU A 373 28.47 -8.99 -7.04
CA GLU A 373 27.36 -8.50 -7.86
C GLU A 373 26.41 -7.64 -7.03
N TRP A 374 26.10 -8.04 -5.80
CA TRP A 374 25.36 -7.20 -4.86
C TRP A 374 26.08 -5.89 -4.59
N THR A 375 27.40 -5.88 -4.38
CA THR A 375 28.18 -4.65 -4.19
C THR A 375 28.10 -3.73 -5.42
N LEU A 376 28.11 -4.27 -6.64
CA LEU A 376 27.91 -3.46 -7.86
C LEU A 376 26.53 -2.79 -7.87
N LEU A 377 25.48 -3.57 -7.55
CA LEU A 377 24.11 -3.06 -7.45
C LEU A 377 23.96 -1.99 -6.36
N GLU A 378 24.53 -2.23 -5.18
CA GLU A 378 24.54 -1.30 -4.04
C GLU A 378 25.25 0.00 -4.40
N ASN A 379 26.41 -0.06 -5.07
CA ASN A 379 27.16 1.12 -5.49
C ASN A 379 26.40 1.97 -6.50
N GLU A 380 25.74 1.34 -7.47
CA GLU A 380 24.86 2.02 -8.42
C GLU A 380 23.70 2.72 -7.68
N ALA A 381 23.21 2.10 -6.61
CA ALA A 381 22.17 2.64 -5.73
C ALA A 381 22.67 3.67 -4.70
N GLY A 382 23.90 4.16 -4.80
CA GLY A 382 24.45 5.19 -3.91
C GLY A 382 25.18 4.65 -2.68
N GLY A 383 25.57 3.37 -2.71
CA GLY A 383 26.31 2.69 -1.66
C GLY A 383 25.40 1.96 -0.67
N ALA A 384 25.94 0.91 -0.03
CA ALA A 384 25.18 0.01 0.84
C ALA A 384 24.39 0.71 1.95
N SER A 385 24.84 1.85 2.48
CA SER A 385 24.14 2.59 3.54
C SER A 385 22.84 3.26 3.10
N LEU A 386 22.65 3.49 1.79
CA LEU A 386 21.48 4.16 1.21
C LEU A 386 20.77 3.32 0.16
N ALA A 387 21.39 2.23 -0.30
CA ALA A 387 20.94 1.44 -1.44
C ALA A 387 19.51 0.91 -1.27
N ALA A 388 19.07 0.56 -0.05
CA ALA A 388 17.73 0.02 0.13
C ALA A 388 16.66 1.05 -0.26
N THR A 389 16.89 2.34 -0.02
CA THR A 389 15.95 3.41 -0.41
C THR A 389 15.64 3.41 -1.90
N LYS A 390 16.60 2.99 -2.75
CA LYS A 390 16.47 2.96 -4.21
C LYS A 390 16.22 1.58 -4.81
N LEU A 391 16.28 0.51 -4.02
CA LEU A 391 16.12 -0.87 -4.51
C LEU A 391 14.82 -1.55 -4.05
N ARG A 392 14.24 -1.09 -2.94
CA ARG A 392 13.09 -1.75 -2.30
C ARG A 392 11.76 -1.28 -2.88
N ALA A 393 10.76 -2.16 -2.84
CA ALA A 393 9.45 -1.92 -3.45
C ALA A 393 8.65 -0.76 -2.82
N ASN A 394 8.88 -0.44 -1.53
CA ASN A 394 8.29 0.71 -0.84
C ASN A 394 9.25 1.92 -0.75
N GLY A 395 10.37 1.89 -1.47
CA GLY A 395 11.31 2.98 -1.62
C GLY A 395 11.07 3.75 -2.92
N SER A 396 12.08 4.48 -3.38
CA SER A 396 12.06 5.10 -4.70
C SER A 396 12.27 4.09 -5.83
N ASP A 397 12.75 2.87 -5.55
CA ASP A 397 12.94 1.80 -6.55
C ASP A 397 13.51 2.29 -7.89
N ASP A 398 14.53 3.15 -7.88
CA ASP A 398 15.07 3.84 -9.08
C ASP A 398 15.50 2.88 -10.20
N PHE A 399 15.83 1.65 -9.83
CA PHE A 399 16.35 0.62 -10.72
C PHE A 399 15.32 -0.41 -11.15
N ALA A 400 14.08 -0.34 -10.66
CA ALA A 400 13.03 -1.35 -10.85
C ALA A 400 13.48 -2.73 -10.37
N PHE A 401 14.35 -2.75 -9.35
CA PHE A 401 14.81 -3.98 -8.72
C PHE A 401 13.69 -4.59 -7.87
N SER A 402 12.82 -3.74 -7.32
CA SER A 402 11.60 -4.08 -6.60
C SER A 402 11.85 -5.18 -5.56
N ALA A 403 12.77 -4.95 -4.61
CA ALA A 403 12.96 -5.89 -3.52
C ALA A 403 11.69 -5.96 -2.66
N THR A 404 10.97 -7.09 -2.75
CA THR A 404 9.72 -7.35 -2.03
C THR A 404 10.00 -7.97 -0.67
N PHE A 405 9.26 -7.53 0.36
CA PHE A 405 9.42 -7.99 1.73
C PHE A 405 8.74 -9.34 1.98
N GLY A 406 9.31 -10.40 1.40
CA GLY A 406 8.80 -11.77 1.52
C GLY A 406 9.06 -12.44 2.88
N GLY A 407 9.79 -11.78 3.79
CA GLY A 407 10.17 -12.36 5.07
C GLY A 407 11.16 -13.53 4.95
N TYR A 408 11.14 -14.42 5.95
CA TYR A 408 11.92 -15.67 5.97
C TYR A 408 11.25 -16.75 6.82
N PHE A 409 11.73 -17.99 6.74
CA PHE A 409 11.48 -19.03 7.76
C PHE A 409 12.78 -19.41 8.50
N ASN A 410 12.69 -19.65 9.82
CA ASN A 410 13.85 -20.10 10.59
C ASN A 410 14.06 -21.63 10.52
N GLN A 411 15.07 -22.17 11.20
CA GLN A 411 15.37 -23.62 11.20
C GLN A 411 14.19 -24.50 11.66
N ASN A 412 13.27 -23.96 12.47
CA ASN A 412 12.08 -24.64 12.95
C ASN A 412 10.87 -24.45 12.00
N ARG A 413 11.09 -23.90 10.80
CA ARG A 413 10.07 -23.52 9.81
C ARG A 413 9.01 -22.57 10.34
N ILE A 414 9.40 -21.68 11.25
CA ILE A 414 8.55 -20.57 11.71
C ILE A 414 8.79 -19.39 10.79
N PHE A 415 7.73 -18.93 10.14
CA PHE A 415 7.73 -17.80 9.22
C PHE A 415 7.55 -16.48 9.97
N THR A 416 8.27 -15.43 9.58
CA THR A 416 8.17 -14.12 10.23
C THR A 416 8.54 -12.97 9.31
N ILE A 417 8.22 -11.74 9.74
CA ILE A 417 8.56 -10.43 9.14
C ILE A 417 8.18 -10.21 7.67
N VAL A 418 7.18 -10.95 7.15
CA VAL A 418 6.56 -10.61 5.86
C VAL A 418 6.00 -9.19 5.89
N GLY A 419 6.19 -8.44 4.80
CA GLY A 419 5.81 -7.04 4.68
C GLY A 419 6.76 -6.05 5.34
N GLU A 420 7.70 -6.52 6.19
CA GLU A 420 8.62 -5.67 6.95
C GLU A 420 10.08 -5.82 6.51
N GLY A 421 10.50 -7.02 6.07
CA GLY A 421 11.88 -7.27 5.66
C GLY A 421 12.02 -8.21 4.46
N ALA A 422 13.10 -8.01 3.70
CA ALA A 422 13.51 -8.84 2.58
C ALA A 422 14.92 -9.37 2.83
N TYR A 423 15.11 -10.66 2.58
CA TYR A 423 16.34 -11.40 2.85
C TYR A 423 16.71 -12.19 1.62
N PHE A 424 17.94 -12.02 1.14
CA PHE A 424 18.42 -12.62 -0.08
C PHE A 424 19.68 -13.42 0.17
N TRP A 425 19.68 -14.70 -0.18
CA TRP A 425 20.90 -15.48 -0.15
C TRP A 425 21.94 -14.92 -1.12
N THR A 426 23.21 -15.01 -0.72
CA THR A 426 24.35 -14.88 -1.63
C THR A 426 25.01 -16.24 -1.81
N GLU A 427 25.83 -16.39 -2.85
CA GLU A 427 26.57 -17.64 -3.06
C GLU A 427 27.67 -17.91 -2.01
N VAL A 428 28.04 -16.91 -1.21
CA VAL A 428 29.25 -16.93 -0.39
C VAL A 428 28.98 -17.56 0.97
N LYS A 429 29.66 -18.68 1.26
CA LYS A 429 29.70 -19.30 2.59
C LYS A 429 30.42 -18.41 3.59
N ASP A 430 29.95 -18.40 4.83
CA ASP A 430 30.65 -17.78 5.96
C ASP A 430 31.43 -18.85 6.74
N ASP A 431 30.74 -19.92 7.14
CA ASP A 431 31.34 -21.08 7.79
C ASP A 431 30.60 -22.39 7.40
N ASP A 432 30.85 -23.46 8.15
CA ASP A 432 30.23 -24.77 7.90
C ASP A 432 28.70 -24.76 8.05
N LYS A 433 28.14 -23.94 8.95
CA LYS A 433 26.71 -23.87 9.27
C LYS A 433 26.02 -22.61 8.71
N ARG A 434 26.79 -21.59 8.33
CA ARG A 434 26.28 -20.25 8.01
C ARG A 434 26.73 -19.78 6.63
N SER A 435 25.91 -18.94 6.04
CA SER A 435 26.16 -18.31 4.76
C SER A 435 25.78 -16.83 4.80
N PHE A 436 26.35 -16.04 3.91
CA PHE A 436 26.03 -14.62 3.83
C PHE A 436 24.73 -14.37 3.08
N ALA A 437 23.95 -13.44 3.60
CA ALA A 437 22.73 -12.93 3.01
C ALA A 437 22.72 -11.39 3.03
N LYS A 438 21.89 -10.81 2.17
CA LYS A 438 21.58 -9.39 2.18
C LYS A 438 20.23 -9.16 2.83
N SER A 439 20.12 -8.19 3.71
CA SER A 439 18.85 -7.80 4.34
C SER A 439 18.50 -6.36 4.05
N MET A 440 17.20 -6.11 3.84
CA MET A 440 16.61 -4.79 3.71
C MET A 440 15.33 -4.73 4.54
N PHE A 441 15.15 -3.67 5.30
CA PHE A 441 13.94 -3.44 6.09
C PHE A 441 13.10 -2.31 5.51
N SER A 442 11.80 -2.32 5.85
CA SER A 442 10.79 -1.38 5.35
C SER A 442 10.94 0.05 5.87
N ASP A 443 11.74 0.27 6.90
CA ASP A 443 12.06 1.57 7.51
C ASP A 443 13.56 1.91 7.46
N GLY A 444 14.42 0.92 7.16
CA GLY A 444 15.86 1.10 7.00
C GLY A 444 16.29 1.62 5.62
N GLU A 445 17.44 2.29 5.58
CA GLU A 445 18.04 2.84 4.36
C GLU A 445 19.14 1.94 3.78
N SER A 446 19.70 1.03 4.59
CA SER A 446 20.83 0.19 4.21
C SER A 446 20.44 -1.17 3.64
N VAL A 447 21.31 -1.69 2.77
CA VAL A 447 21.42 -3.10 2.43
C VAL A 447 22.53 -3.68 3.29
N ASP A 448 22.16 -4.45 4.31
CA ASP A 448 23.12 -5.01 5.25
C ASP A 448 23.57 -6.41 4.82
N ARG A 449 24.85 -6.71 5.05
CA ARG A 449 25.41 -8.05 4.88
C ARG A 449 25.41 -8.77 6.21
N ILE A 450 24.65 -9.86 6.29
CA ILE A 450 24.46 -10.63 7.51
C ILE A 450 24.90 -12.07 7.30
N SER A 451 25.42 -12.69 8.36
CA SER A 451 25.64 -14.14 8.41
C SER A 451 24.36 -14.80 8.91
N VAL A 452 23.86 -15.84 8.25
CA VAL A 452 22.60 -16.53 8.57
C VAL A 452 22.82 -18.05 8.51
N ASP A 453 22.13 -18.80 9.36
CA ASP A 453 22.20 -20.26 9.33
C ASP A 453 21.59 -20.82 8.04
N LYS A 454 22.27 -21.78 7.40
CA LYS A 454 21.93 -22.31 6.08
C LYS A 454 20.54 -22.98 6.03
N ASN A 455 20.01 -23.40 7.18
CA ASN A 455 18.68 -24.00 7.27
C ASN A 455 17.53 -22.97 7.30
N PHE A 456 17.83 -21.66 7.30
CA PHE A 456 16.80 -20.64 7.13
C PHE A 456 16.34 -20.59 5.67
N GLY A 457 15.07 -20.24 5.48
CA GLY A 457 14.48 -20.00 4.17
C GLY A 457 14.53 -18.53 3.81
N LEU A 458 15.35 -18.14 2.84
CA LEU A 458 15.43 -16.76 2.33
C LEU A 458 15.07 -16.69 0.85
N SER A 459 14.77 -15.49 0.35
CA SER A 459 14.47 -15.27 -1.07
C SER A 459 15.73 -15.44 -1.93
N VAL A 460 15.53 -15.76 -3.22
CA VAL A 460 16.60 -15.88 -4.21
C VAL A 460 16.40 -14.87 -5.34
N ARG A 461 17.49 -14.20 -5.72
CA ARG A 461 17.60 -13.38 -6.93
C ARG A 461 18.68 -13.98 -7.82
N CYS A 462 18.26 -14.41 -9.01
CA CYS A 462 19.17 -14.97 -10.00
C CYS A 462 19.74 -13.86 -10.88
N VAL A 463 21.01 -14.01 -11.25
CA VAL A 463 21.77 -13.06 -12.07
C VAL A 463 22.36 -13.80 -13.28
N GLN A 464 22.49 -13.08 -14.38
CA GLN A 464 23.19 -13.53 -15.58
C GLN A 464 24.26 -12.50 -15.97
N ASN A 465 25.39 -13.01 -16.45
CA ASN A 465 26.53 -12.21 -16.90
C ASN A 465 26.33 -11.54 -18.25
#